data_AF-A0A7W1VP84-F1
#
_entry.id   AF-A0A7W1VP84-F1
#
_cell.length_a   1.000
_cell.length_b   1.000
_cell.length_c   1.000
_cell.angle_alpha   90.00
_cell.angle_beta   90.00
_cell.angle_gamma   90.00
#
_symmetry.space_group_name_H-M   'P 1'
#
loop_
_entity.id
_entity.type
_entity.pdbx_description
1 polymer ?
#
loop_
_entity_poly.entity_id
_entity_poly.type
_entity_poly.pdbx_seq_one_letter_code
_entity_poly.pdbx_strand_id
1 'polypeptide(L)'
;MKSRSPRGHSYDDELHDILVEHFSGYTVTTGNISGYWKDAHGHEQYGEHREYRIAFSDPDDISALQDYICGLAADIGEESVYCEINNQAWLLHSER
;
A
#
# COMPACT_ATOMS: atom_id res chain seq x y z
N MET A 1 -8.59 6.45 -3.58
CA MET A 1 -8.81 6.52 -5.04
C MET A 1 -10.30 6.60 -5.38
N LYS A 2 -10.67 6.98 -6.60
CA LYS A 2 -12.06 6.89 -7.09
C LYS A 2 -12.38 5.57 -7.82
N SER A 3 -11.45 4.62 -7.82
CA SER A 3 -11.65 3.28 -8.38
C SER A 3 -12.42 2.40 -7.39
N ARG A 4 -13.19 1.46 -7.94
CA ARG A 4 -13.93 0.46 -7.18
C ARG A 4 -13.30 -0.91 -7.39
N SER A 5 -13.31 -1.71 -6.34
CA SER A 5 -12.92 -3.11 -6.40
C SER A 5 -13.90 -3.94 -7.24
N PRO A 6 -13.54 -5.18 -7.61
CA PRO A 6 -14.46 -6.14 -8.22
C PRO A 6 -15.71 -6.40 -7.37
N ARG A 7 -15.66 -6.13 -6.05
CA ARG A 7 -16.76 -6.27 -5.09
C ARG A 7 -17.67 -5.03 -5.04
N GLY A 8 -17.33 -3.95 -5.74
CA GLY A 8 -18.12 -2.72 -5.83
C GLY A 8 -17.87 -1.70 -4.72
N HIS A 9 -16.97 -2.00 -3.78
CA HIS A 9 -16.51 -1.08 -2.72
C HIS A 9 -15.43 -0.15 -3.25
N SER A 10 -15.21 1.00 -2.62
CA SER A 10 -14.01 1.78 -2.93
C SER A 10 -12.79 1.08 -2.35
N TYR A 11 -11.65 1.17 -3.02
CA TYR A 11 -10.40 0.63 -2.46
C TYR A 11 -9.97 1.33 -1.17
N ASP A 12 -10.41 2.58 -0.96
CA ASP A 12 -10.19 3.29 0.31
C ASP A 12 -11.00 2.62 1.45
N ASP A 13 -12.22 2.14 1.17
CA ASP A 13 -13.04 1.41 2.16
C ASP A 13 -12.46 0.02 2.43
N GLU A 14 -12.03 -0.72 1.40
CA GLU A 14 -11.43 -2.05 1.61
C GLU A 14 -10.11 -1.98 2.39
N LEU A 15 -9.28 -0.98 2.11
CA LEU A 15 -8.05 -0.74 2.87
C LEU A 15 -8.39 -0.31 4.31
N HIS A 16 -9.41 0.54 4.50
CA HIS A 16 -9.87 0.91 5.84
C HIS A 16 -10.26 -0.31 6.66
N ASP A 17 -11.13 -1.16 6.12
CA ASP A 17 -11.65 -2.35 6.81
C ASP A 17 -10.51 -3.26 7.27
N ILE A 18 -9.55 -3.55 6.39
CA ILE A 18 -8.44 -4.44 6.70
C ILE A 18 -7.47 -3.83 7.72
N LEU A 19 -7.15 -2.54 7.58
CA LEU A 19 -6.27 -1.89 8.54
C LEU A 19 -6.90 -1.80 9.94
N VAL A 20 -8.22 -1.61 10.03
CA VAL A 20 -8.93 -1.59 11.32
C VAL A 20 -9.08 -3.00 11.89
N GLU A 21 -9.47 -3.99 11.08
CA GLU A 21 -9.71 -5.37 11.51
C GLU A 21 -8.42 -6.05 12.01
N HIS A 22 -7.31 -5.87 11.29
CA HIS A 22 -6.04 -6.55 11.60
C HIS A 22 -5.12 -5.74 12.52
N PHE A 23 -5.11 -4.42 12.41
CA PHE A 23 -4.14 -3.58 13.14
C PHE A 23 -4.77 -2.67 14.18
N SER A 24 -6.08 -2.83 14.45
CA SER A 24 -6.85 -2.02 15.40
C SER A 24 -6.90 -0.52 15.09
N GLY A 25 -6.36 -0.09 13.94
CA GLY A 25 -6.36 1.30 13.51
C GLY A 25 -5.14 1.69 12.68
N TYR A 26 -5.26 2.86 12.05
CA TYR A 26 -4.20 3.47 11.26
C TYR A 26 -4.33 4.99 11.30
N THR A 27 -3.25 5.69 11.00
CA THR A 27 -3.29 7.11 10.65
C THR A 27 -3.00 7.26 9.17
N VAL A 28 -3.67 8.21 8.52
CA VAL A 28 -3.45 8.54 7.11
C VAL A 28 -2.98 9.98 6.98
N THR A 29 -1.90 10.18 6.22
CA THR A 29 -1.44 11.50 5.80
C THR A 29 -1.84 11.70 4.34
N THR A 30 -2.63 12.74 4.09
CA THR A 30 -3.02 13.16 2.73
C THR A 30 -2.45 14.54 2.46
N GLY A 31 -1.78 14.72 1.32
CA GLY A 31 -1.19 16.00 0.91
C GLY A 31 -0.41 15.86 -0.39
N ASN A 32 0.50 16.79 -0.66
CA ASN A 32 1.42 16.71 -1.81
C ASN A 32 2.56 15.73 -1.50
N ILE A 33 2.24 14.44 -1.41
CA ILE A 33 3.23 13.38 -1.23
C ILE A 33 3.65 12.94 -2.64
N SER A 34 4.80 13.42 -3.09
CA SER A 34 5.38 13.06 -4.37
C SER A 34 6.30 11.85 -4.22
N GLY A 35 6.02 10.79 -4.97
CA GLY A 35 6.85 9.59 -5.04
C GLY A 35 7.63 9.57 -6.34
N TYR A 36 8.87 9.11 -6.25
CA TYR A 36 9.75 8.89 -7.39
C TYR A 36 10.39 7.51 -7.26
N TRP A 37 10.35 6.72 -8.33
CA TRP A 37 10.96 5.39 -8.36
C TRP A 37 11.53 5.10 -9.74
N LYS A 38 12.29 4.00 -9.85
CA LYS A 38 12.77 3.50 -11.14
C LYS A 38 12.00 2.26 -11.53
N ASP A 39 11.58 2.18 -12.78
CA ASP A 39 11.01 0.96 -13.35
C ASP A 39 12.09 -0.10 -13.62
N ALA A 40 11.68 -1.28 -14.12
CA ALA A 40 12.59 -2.37 -14.47
C ALA A 40 13.62 -2.02 -15.57
N HIS A 41 13.39 -0.94 -16.32
CA HIS A 41 14.29 -0.43 -17.35
C HIS A 41 15.18 0.73 -16.84
N GLY A 42 15.01 1.13 -15.58
CA GLY A 42 15.77 2.20 -14.94
C GLY A 42 15.24 3.61 -15.23
N HIS A 43 14.08 3.75 -15.86
CA HIS A 43 13.47 5.05 -16.09
C HIS A 43 12.81 5.59 -14.82
N GLU A 44 12.94 6.89 -14.61
CA GLU A 44 12.28 7.57 -13.49
C GLU A 44 10.76 7.66 -13.73
N GLN A 45 10.01 7.33 -12.69
CA GLN A 45 8.56 7.39 -12.62
C GLN A 45 8.16 8.38 -11.51
N TYR A 46 6.96 8.96 -11.63
CA TYR A 46 6.41 9.94 -10.69
C TYR A 46 4.95 9.63 -10.36
N GLY A 47 4.56 9.82 -9.09
CA GLY A 47 3.19 9.68 -8.63
C GLY A 47 2.86 10.59 -7.44
N GLU A 48 1.57 10.89 -7.27
CA GLU A 48 1.04 11.48 -6.04
C GLU A 48 0.46 10.37 -5.16
N HIS A 49 0.84 10.35 -3.88
CA HIS A 49 0.55 9.24 -2.99
C HIS A 49 -0.17 9.67 -1.72
N ARG A 50 -0.60 8.66 -0.96
CA ARG A 50 -1.05 8.79 0.42
C ARG A 50 -0.18 7.91 1.29
N GLU A 51 0.14 8.39 2.48
CA GLU A 51 0.88 7.60 3.46
C GLU A 51 -0.10 7.03 4.47
N TYR A 52 -0.08 5.71 4.63
CA TYR A 52 -0.79 5.01 5.69
C TYR A 52 0.23 4.50 6.69
N ARG A 53 -0.02 4.76 7.98
CA ARG A 53 0.84 4.31 9.07
C ARG A 53 0.03 3.51 10.06
N ILE A 54 0.53 2.32 10.37
CA ILE A 54 -0.06 1.40 11.34
C ILE A 54 0.93 1.13 12.47
N ALA A 55 0.40 0.68 13.59
CA ALA A 55 1.18 0.05 14.64
C ALA A 55 0.83 -1.44 14.66
N PHE A 56 1.84 -2.29 14.81
CA PHE A 56 1.66 -3.74 14.94
C PHE A 56 2.55 -4.23 16.09
N SER A 57 2.12 -5.30 16.76
CA SER A 57 2.84 -5.89 17.89
C SER A 57 3.51 -7.22 17.56
N ASP A 58 3.00 -7.93 16.55
CA ASP A 58 3.52 -9.22 16.13
C ASP A 58 4.26 -9.08 14.78
N PRO A 59 5.54 -9.47 14.69
CA PRO A 59 6.26 -9.52 13.43
C PRO A 59 5.61 -10.44 12.37
N ASP A 60 4.84 -11.46 12.78
CA ASP A 60 4.18 -12.36 11.84
C ASP A 60 3.05 -11.65 11.05
N ASP A 61 2.49 -10.55 11.60
CA ASP A 61 1.50 -9.70 10.91
C ASP A 61 2.10 -8.97 9.70
N ILE A 62 3.44 -8.79 9.67
CA ILE A 62 4.13 -8.07 8.59
C ILE A 62 4.04 -8.86 7.28
N SER A 63 4.27 -10.17 7.31
CA SER A 63 4.27 -10.99 6.09
C SER A 63 2.87 -11.02 5.48
N ALA A 64 1.85 -11.21 6.30
CA ALA A 64 0.45 -11.20 5.85
C ALA A 64 0.05 -9.83 5.27
N LEU A 65 0.55 -8.74 5.86
CA LEU A 65 0.34 -7.40 5.31
C LEU A 65 1.02 -7.22 3.96
N GLN A 66 2.26 -7.68 3.80
CA GLN A 66 2.99 -7.58 2.53
C GLN A 66 2.24 -8.31 1.41
N ASP A 67 1.82 -9.55 1.65
CA ASP A 67 1.05 -10.34 0.68
C ASP A 67 -0.27 -9.64 0.31
N TYR A 68 -0.99 -9.12 1.31
CA TYR A 68 -2.21 -8.36 1.09
C TYR A 68 -1.97 -7.10 0.25
N ILE A 69 -0.92 -6.33 0.55
CA ILE A 69 -0.60 -5.10 -0.18
C ILE A 69 -0.18 -5.40 -1.62
N CYS A 70 0.57 -6.48 -1.87
CA CYS A 70 0.92 -6.92 -3.22
C CYS A 70 -0.33 -7.29 -4.04
N GLY A 71 -1.29 -8.00 -3.43
CA GLY A 71 -2.58 -8.30 -4.06
C GLY A 71 -3.41 -7.04 -4.33
N LEU A 72 -3.51 -6.14 -3.34
CA LEU A 72 -4.19 -4.86 -3.49
C LEU A 72 -3.59 -4.03 -4.62
N ALA A 73 -2.25 -3.95 -4.71
CA ALA A 73 -1.54 -3.25 -5.78
C ALA A 73 -1.97 -3.76 -7.17
N ALA A 74 -2.02 -5.09 -7.34
CA ALA A 74 -2.46 -5.72 -8.59
C ALA A 74 -3.91 -5.34 -8.95
N ASP A 75 -4.81 -5.36 -7.96
CA ASP A 75 -6.22 -5.00 -8.12
C ASP A 75 -6.41 -3.55 -8.53
N ILE A 76 -5.61 -2.64 -7.96
CA ILE A 76 -5.75 -1.19 -8.20
C ILE A 76 -4.98 -0.72 -9.45
N GLY A 77 -4.20 -1.62 -10.05
CA GLY A 77 -3.41 -1.37 -11.25
C GLY A 77 -2.07 -0.69 -10.97
N GLU A 78 -1.62 -0.67 -9.72
CA GLU A 78 -0.30 -0.18 -9.34
C GLU A 78 0.75 -1.28 -9.51
N GLU A 79 1.91 -0.95 -10.08
CA GLU A 79 3.00 -1.92 -10.27
C GLU A 79 3.75 -2.21 -8.96
N SER A 80 3.78 -1.23 -8.06
CA SER A 80 4.44 -1.38 -6.77
C SER A 80 3.90 -0.42 -5.71
N VAL A 81 4.12 -0.77 -4.45
CA VAL A 81 3.80 0.05 -3.28
C VAL A 81 5.07 0.26 -2.46
N TYR A 82 5.36 1.51 -2.11
CA TYR A 82 6.44 1.83 -1.20
C TYR A 82 6.06 1.41 0.23
N CYS A 83 6.93 0.64 0.88
CA CYS A 83 6.74 0.16 2.24
C CYS A 83 7.98 0.45 3.07
N GLU A 84 7.79 1.01 4.27
CA GLU A 84 8.85 1.21 5.26
C GLU A 84 8.47 0.52 6.58
N ILE A 85 9.36 -0.33 7.09
CA ILE A 85 9.20 -1.03 8.37
C ILE A 85 10.51 -0.94 9.13
N ASN A 86 10.47 -0.47 10.38
CA ASN A 86 11.66 -0.37 11.25
C ASN A 86 12.86 0.34 10.58
N ASN A 87 12.62 1.44 9.86
CA ASN A 87 13.60 2.22 9.10
C ASN A 87 14.26 1.46 7.93
N GLN A 88 13.65 0.37 7.46
CA GLN A 88 14.03 -0.32 6.24
C GLN A 88 12.92 -0.13 5.22
N ALA A 89 13.30 0.18 3.98
CA ALA A 89 12.36 0.50 2.92
C ALA A 89 12.51 -0.45 1.73
N TRP A 90 11.36 -0.84 1.16
CA TRP A 90 11.25 -1.70 -0.01
C TRP A 90 10.15 -1.22 -0.93
N LEU A 91 10.26 -1.59 -2.21
CA LEU A 91 9.14 -1.54 -3.14
C LEU A 91 8.52 -2.94 -3.17
N LEU A 92 7.28 -3.07 -2.70
CA LEU A 92 6.49 -4.28 -2.81
C LEU A 92 5.88 -4.30 -4.20
N HIS A 93 6.18 -5.31 -5.00
CA HIS A 93 5.70 -5.41 -6.38
C HIS A 93 4.38 -6.17 -6.43
N SER A 94 3.46 -5.72 -7.29
CA SER A 94 2.18 -6.40 -7.50
C SER A 94 2.41 -7.84 -7.99
N GLU A 95 1.56 -8.78 -7.56
CA GLU A 95 1.53 -10.13 -8.14
C GLU A 95 0.94 -10.06 -9.57
N ARG A 96 1.79 -9.86 -10.58
CA ARG A 96 1.43 -9.95 -12.00
C ARG A 96 2.41 -10.80 -12.77
#